data_AF-X0WTH3-F1
#
_entry.id   AF-X0WTH3-F1
#
_cell.length_a   1.000
_cell.length_b   1.000
_cell.length_c   1.000
_cell.angle_alpha   90.00
_cell.angle_beta   90.00
_cell.angle_gamma   90.00
#
_symmetry.space_group_name_H-M   'P 1'
#
loop_
_entity.id
_entity.type
_entity.pdbx_description
1 polymer ?
#
loop_
_entity_poly.entity_id
_entity_poly.type
_entity_poly.pdbx_seq_one_letter_code
_entity_poly.pdbx_strand_id
1 'polypeptide(L)'
;HRKNHVREFARQIYKWAKAKVAIIKKHGFYGLTSHIYLWPLYIIVSFILGFTLYYLLDILRVFLFLFLLAVVSYVSVILFESGRLAKKYRDVKLFFYSMLLLPIVHMSYSLGVLIALMRRKIW
;
A
#
# COMPACT_ATOMS: atom_id res chain seq x y z
N HIS A 1 5.38 15.93 -18.44
CA HIS A 1 6.45 16.49 -17.59
C HIS A 1 7.33 15.33 -17.09
N ARG A 2 8.58 15.23 -17.54
CA ARG A 2 9.52 14.20 -17.03
C ARG A 2 9.83 14.52 -15.58
N LYS A 3 9.59 13.58 -14.68
CA LYS A 3 9.92 13.72 -13.26
C LYS A 3 11.25 13.04 -13.02
N ASN A 4 12.29 13.82 -12.74
CA ASN A 4 13.65 13.31 -12.61
C ASN A 4 13.96 12.86 -11.16
N HIS A 5 13.02 13.06 -10.22
CA HIS A 5 13.23 12.76 -8.80
C HIS A 5 12.14 11.84 -8.22
N VAL A 6 12.57 10.86 -7.43
CA VAL A 6 11.71 9.90 -6.72
C VAL A 6 10.64 10.60 -5.88
N ARG A 7 10.98 11.73 -5.25
CA ARG A 7 10.04 12.55 -4.46
C ARG A 7 8.86 13.03 -5.30
N GLU A 8 9.10 13.48 -6.53
CA GLU A 8 8.04 13.99 -7.41
C GLU A 8 7.16 12.86 -7.93
N PHE A 9 7.77 11.69 -8.17
CA PHE A 9 7.06 10.47 -8.53
C PHE A 9 6.15 10.01 -7.39
N ALA A 10 6.68 9.87 -6.17
CA ALA A 10 5.90 9.55 -4.96
C ALA A 10 4.73 10.52 -4.76
N ARG A 11 4.97 11.84 -4.90
CA ARG A 11 3.91 12.86 -4.83
C ARG A 11 2.86 12.69 -5.92
N GLN A 12 3.22 12.19 -7.11
CA GLN A 12 2.26 11.89 -8.17
C GLN A 12 1.38 10.70 -7.82
N ILE A 13 1.98 9.61 -7.33
CA ILE A 13 1.23 8.43 -6.87
C ILE A 13 0.26 8.82 -5.75
N TYR A 14 0.71 9.61 -4.78
CA TYR A 14 -0.13 10.16 -3.72
C TYR A 14 -1.31 10.97 -4.27
N LYS A 15 -1.03 11.94 -5.16
CA LYS A 15 -2.08 12.79 -5.76
C LYS A 15 -3.07 11.97 -6.59
N TRP A 16 -2.56 11.00 -7.35
CA TRP A 16 -3.38 10.11 -8.17
C TRP A 16 -4.28 9.23 -7.31
N ALA A 17 -3.74 8.60 -6.25
CA ALA A 17 -4.51 7.80 -5.31
C ALA A 17 -5.60 8.64 -4.63
N LYS A 18 -5.23 9.83 -4.13
CA LYS A 18 -6.17 10.77 -3.52
C LYS A 18 -7.33 11.12 -4.47
N ALA A 19 -7.01 11.47 -5.73
CA ALA A 19 -8.00 11.81 -6.74
C ALA A 19 -8.89 10.61 -7.11
N LYS A 20 -8.30 9.41 -7.26
CA LYS A 20 -9.04 8.19 -7.57
C LYS A 20 -10.08 7.88 -6.49
N VAL A 21 -9.69 7.95 -5.22
CA VAL A 21 -10.63 7.74 -4.09
C VAL A 21 -11.70 8.82 -4.04
N ALA A 22 -11.34 10.08 -4.29
CA ALA A 22 -12.29 11.20 -4.36
C ALA A 22 -13.36 10.98 -5.45
N ILE A 23 -12.96 10.54 -6.65
CA ILE A 23 -13.89 10.22 -7.74
C ILE A 23 -14.80 9.06 -7.36
N ILE A 24 -14.24 8.00 -6.78
CA ILE A 24 -15.01 6.82 -6.34
C ILE A 24 -16.02 7.20 -5.24
N LYS A 25 -15.61 8.00 -4.24
CA LYS A 25 -16.51 8.54 -3.21
C LYS A 25 -17.68 9.33 -3.82
N LYS A 26 -17.44 10.07 -4.90
CA LYS A 26 -18.47 10.88 -5.57
C LYS A 26 -19.45 10.04 -6.38
N HIS A 27 -18.97 9.03 -7.12
CA HIS A 27 -19.79 8.33 -8.11
C HIS A 27 -20.33 6.98 -7.63
N GLY A 28 -19.84 6.44 -6.51
CA GLY A 28 -20.34 5.20 -5.92
C GLY A 28 -20.18 4.00 -6.85
N PHE A 29 -19.05 3.29 -6.76
CA PHE A 29 -18.92 2.02 -7.47
C PHE A 29 -19.53 0.89 -6.62
N TYR A 30 -20.53 0.18 -7.16
CA TYR A 30 -21.18 -0.97 -6.51
C TYR A 30 -20.41 -2.27 -6.83
N GLY A 31 -20.14 -3.11 -5.81
CA GLY A 31 -19.57 -4.46 -5.94
C GLY A 31 -18.35 -4.76 -5.06
N LEU A 32 -18.07 -6.03 -4.73
CA LEU A 32 -16.92 -6.42 -3.89
C LEU A 32 -15.56 -5.95 -4.45
N THR A 33 -15.39 -5.97 -5.77
CA THR A 33 -14.19 -5.47 -6.47
C THR A 33 -14.12 -3.95 -6.50
N SER A 34 -15.23 -3.25 -6.24
CA SER A 34 -15.24 -1.80 -6.17
C SER A 34 -14.47 -1.29 -4.96
N HIS A 35 -14.37 -2.05 -3.88
CA HIS A 35 -13.73 -1.66 -2.62
C HIS A 35 -12.21 -1.89 -2.58
N ILE A 36 -11.59 -2.37 -3.66
CA ILE A 36 -10.13 -2.63 -3.68
C ILE A 36 -9.33 -1.36 -3.33
N TYR A 37 -9.82 -0.18 -3.67
CA TYR A 37 -9.17 1.08 -3.30
C TYR A 37 -9.13 1.34 -1.78
N LEU A 38 -9.99 0.68 -0.99
CA LEU A 38 -10.06 0.78 0.47
C LEU A 38 -9.11 -0.18 1.19
N TRP A 39 -8.38 -1.04 0.47
CA TRP A 39 -7.44 -1.99 1.07
C TRP A 39 -6.49 -1.36 2.10
N PRO A 40 -5.88 -0.18 1.86
CA PRO A 40 -5.05 0.45 2.88
C PRO A 40 -5.79 0.72 4.19
N LEU A 41 -7.07 1.11 4.12
CA LEU A 41 -7.90 1.33 5.31
C LEU A 41 -8.23 -0.01 5.99
N TYR A 42 -8.63 -1.02 5.22
CA TYR A 42 -8.94 -2.35 5.77
C TYR A 42 -7.75 -2.99 6.47
N ILE A 43 -6.54 -2.86 5.90
CA ILE A 43 -5.31 -3.35 6.53
C ILE A 43 -5.10 -2.68 7.90
N ILE A 44 -5.26 -1.36 7.99
CA ILE A 44 -5.09 -0.63 9.26
C ILE A 44 -6.16 -1.02 10.28
N VAL A 45 -7.43 -1.08 9.87
CA VAL A 45 -8.54 -1.45 10.75
C VAL A 45 -8.35 -2.88 11.26
N SER A 46 -8.05 -3.83 10.38
CA SER A 46 -7.78 -5.22 10.76
C SER A 46 -6.56 -5.35 11.66
N PHE A 47 -5.52 -4.54 11.45
CA PHE A 47 -4.34 -4.52 12.33
C PHE A 47 -4.71 -4.05 13.74
N ILE A 48 -5.45 -2.94 13.88
CA ILE A 48 -5.86 -2.40 15.17
C ILE A 48 -6.80 -3.36 15.90
N LEU A 49 -7.82 -3.87 15.21
CA LEU A 49 -8.78 -4.82 15.78
C LEU A 49 -8.09 -6.13 16.17
N GLY A 50 -7.24 -6.67 15.29
CA GLY A 50 -6.46 -7.88 15.56
C GLY A 50 -5.53 -7.69 16.75
N PHE A 51 -4.77 -6.59 16.80
CA PHE A 51 -3.89 -6.30 17.92
C PHE A 51 -4.68 -6.22 19.23
N THR A 52 -5.79 -5.48 19.24
CA THR A 52 -6.64 -5.31 20.43
C THR A 52 -7.21 -6.65 20.89
N LEU A 53 -7.74 -7.46 19.98
CA LEU A 53 -8.30 -8.77 20.32
C LEU A 53 -7.24 -9.72 20.90
N TYR A 54 -6.08 -9.83 20.26
CA TYR A 54 -5.01 -10.72 20.73
C TYR A 54 -4.40 -10.25 22.05
N TYR A 55 -4.37 -8.94 22.28
CA TYR A 55 -3.97 -8.36 23.56
C TYR A 55 -4.98 -8.72 24.67
N LEU A 56 -6.28 -8.56 24.42
CA LEU A 56 -7.34 -8.89 25.39
C LEU A 56 -7.39 -10.39 25.75
N LEU A 57 -7.01 -11.26 24.81
CA LEU A 57 -6.97 -12.71 24.99
C LEU A 57 -5.63 -13.24 25.54
N ASP A 58 -4.69 -12.35 25.88
CA ASP A 58 -3.34 -12.68 26.37
C ASP A 58 -2.53 -13.61 25.43
N ILE A 59 -2.81 -13.55 24.12
CA ILE A 59 -2.14 -14.34 23.08
C ILE A 59 -1.31 -13.46 22.14
N LEU A 60 -0.81 -12.33 22.64
CA LEU A 60 -0.08 -11.33 21.85
C LEU A 60 1.14 -11.94 21.12
N ARG A 61 1.78 -12.96 21.69
CA ARG A 61 2.90 -13.68 21.04
C ARG A 61 2.50 -14.27 19.68
N VAL A 62 1.28 -14.80 19.57
CA VAL A 62 0.74 -15.33 18.30
C VAL A 62 0.54 -14.21 17.29
N PHE A 63 -0.01 -13.06 17.72
CA PHE A 63 -0.15 -11.89 16.85
C PHE A 63 1.20 -11.41 16.31
N LEU A 64 2.22 -11.31 17.18
CA LEU A 64 3.56 -10.90 16.79
C LEU A 64 4.19 -11.88 15.80
N PHE A 65 3.99 -13.18 15.98
CA PHE A 65 4.44 -14.19 15.03
C PHE A 65 3.75 -14.04 13.67
N LEU A 66 2.42 -13.88 13.64
CA LEU A 66 1.65 -13.67 12.42
C LEU A 66 2.04 -12.35 11.72
N PHE A 67 2.28 -11.29 12.49
CA PHE A 67 2.74 -10.02 11.97
C PHE A 67 4.13 -10.14 11.35
N LEU A 68 5.07 -10.81 12.03
CA LEU A 68 6.39 -11.10 11.48
C LEU A 68 6.29 -11.89 10.16
N LEU A 69 5.44 -12.93 10.12
CA LEU A 69 5.20 -13.71 8.92
C LEU A 69 4.64 -12.86 7.77
N ALA A 70 3.73 -11.93 8.07
CA ALA A 70 3.19 -11.00 7.08
C ALA A 70 4.26 -10.03 6.55
N VAL A 71 5.13 -9.50 7.42
CA VAL A 71 6.25 -8.64 7.03
C VAL A 71 7.25 -9.40 6.15
N VAL A 72 7.65 -10.61 6.54
CA VAL A 72 8.55 -11.46 5.75
C VAL A 72 7.93 -11.75 4.39
N SER A 73 6.66 -12.13 4.37
CA SER A 73 5.92 -12.42 3.12
C SER A 73 5.87 -11.19 2.20
N TYR A 74 5.59 -10.00 2.76
CA TYR A 74 5.62 -8.74 1.99
C TYR A 74 7.01 -8.46 1.42
N VAL A 75 8.07 -8.59 2.22
CA VAL A 75 9.46 -8.39 1.75
C VAL A 75 9.80 -9.39 0.65
N SER A 76 9.46 -10.67 0.81
CA SER A 76 9.67 -11.70 -0.22
C SER A 76 8.95 -11.37 -1.53
N VAL A 77 7.72 -10.85 -1.47
CA VAL A 77 6.99 -10.39 -2.67
C VAL A 77 7.71 -9.23 -3.34
N ILE A 78 8.21 -8.25 -2.59
CA ILE A 78 8.99 -7.13 -3.15
C ILE A 78 10.26 -7.65 -3.83
N LEU A 79 11.03 -8.52 -3.17
CA LEU A 79 12.25 -9.09 -3.73
C LEU A 79 11.97 -9.92 -4.99
N PHE A 80 10.89 -10.72 -4.97
CA PHE A 80 10.47 -11.51 -6.13
C PHE A 80 10.08 -10.63 -7.32
N GLU A 81 9.24 -9.61 -7.09
CA GLU A 81 8.82 -8.68 -8.14
C GLU A 81 9.99 -7.87 -8.69
N SER A 82 10.91 -7.44 -7.82
CA SER A 82 12.17 -6.81 -8.23
C SER A 82 13.04 -7.72 -9.09
N GLY A 83 13.18 -8.99 -8.70
CA GLY A 83 13.88 -10.00 -9.49
C GLY A 83 13.23 -10.27 -10.83
N ARG A 84 11.89 -10.38 -10.85
CA ARG A 84 11.10 -10.58 -12.06
C ARG A 84 11.28 -9.41 -13.04
N LEU A 85 11.28 -8.17 -12.56
CA LEU A 85 11.52 -6.98 -13.38
C LEU A 85 12.96 -6.97 -13.92
N ALA A 86 13.96 -7.17 -13.07
CA ALA A 86 15.36 -7.21 -13.49
C ALA A 86 15.61 -8.27 -14.57
N LYS A 87 15.04 -9.48 -14.40
CA LYS A 87 15.11 -10.56 -15.39
C LYS A 87 14.39 -10.20 -16.70
N LYS A 88 13.17 -9.64 -16.61
CA LYS A 88 12.37 -9.28 -17.79
C LYS A 88 13.07 -8.27 -18.69
N TYR A 89 13.76 -7.29 -18.10
CA TYR A 89 14.44 -6.22 -18.83
C TYR A 89 15.94 -6.46 -19.00
N ARG A 90 16.46 -7.60 -18.53
CA ARG A 90 17.89 -7.97 -18.56
C ARG A 90 18.82 -6.90 -17.96
N ASP A 91 18.37 -6.22 -16.92
CA ASP A 91 19.14 -5.19 -16.21
C ASP A 91 19.09 -5.44 -14.70
N VAL A 92 20.23 -5.79 -14.13
CA VAL A 92 20.39 -6.10 -12.70
C VAL A 92 20.20 -4.85 -11.84
N LYS A 93 20.51 -3.65 -12.34
CA LYS A 93 20.35 -2.40 -11.57
C LYS A 93 18.88 -2.13 -11.26
N LEU A 94 17.96 -2.58 -12.13
CA LEU A 94 16.52 -2.48 -11.89
C LEU A 94 16.07 -3.24 -10.64
N PHE A 95 16.80 -4.27 -10.22
CA PHE A 95 16.50 -4.97 -8.96
C PHE A 95 16.54 -3.99 -7.78
N PHE A 96 17.68 -3.30 -7.61
CA PHE A 96 17.89 -2.36 -6.50
C PHE A 96 16.94 -1.16 -6.60
N TYR A 97 16.72 -0.62 -7.81
CA TYR A 97 15.79 0.49 -7.99
C TYR A 97 14.36 0.10 -7.65
N SER A 98 13.87 -1.03 -8.17
CA SER A 98 12.50 -1.49 -7.91
C SER A 98 12.29 -1.93 -6.46
N MET A 99 13.32 -2.49 -5.81
CA MET A 99 13.25 -2.89 -4.40
C MET A 99 12.93 -1.70 -3.49
N LEU A 100 13.43 -0.50 -3.83
CA LEU A 100 13.08 0.74 -3.13
C LEU A 100 11.80 1.37 -3.67
N LEU A 101 11.60 1.35 -4.99
CA LEU A 101 10.50 2.05 -5.64
C LEU A 101 9.14 1.41 -5.33
N LEU A 102 9.04 0.08 -5.27
CA LEU A 102 7.79 -0.63 -5.00
C LEU A 102 7.22 -0.29 -3.61
N PRO A 103 7.98 -0.37 -2.50
CA PRO A 103 7.54 0.14 -1.21
C PRO A 103 7.13 1.61 -1.24
N ILE A 104 7.87 2.47 -1.93
CA ILE A 104 7.53 3.90 -2.06
C ILE A 104 6.18 4.09 -2.75
N VAL A 105 5.89 3.31 -3.79
CA VAL A 105 4.59 3.32 -4.47
C VAL A 105 3.48 2.89 -3.51
N HIS A 106 3.65 1.77 -2.81
CA HIS A 106 2.65 1.29 -1.85
C HIS A 106 2.38 2.31 -0.74
N MET A 107 3.41 2.89 -0.14
CA MET A 107 3.27 3.90 0.92
C MET A 107 2.61 5.18 0.41
N SER A 108 3.06 5.69 -0.75
CA SER A 108 2.50 6.91 -1.34
C SER A 108 1.03 6.72 -1.71
N TYR A 109 0.68 5.55 -2.26
CA TYR A 109 -0.70 5.20 -2.60
C TYR A 109 -1.56 5.12 -1.34
N SER A 110 -1.13 4.35 -0.33
CA SER A 110 -1.84 4.19 0.94
C SER A 110 -2.10 5.54 1.62
N LEU A 111 -1.08 6.41 1.70
CA LEU A 111 -1.25 7.76 2.25
C LEU A 111 -2.28 8.59 1.46
N GLY A 112 -2.27 8.50 0.12
CA GLY A 112 -3.22 9.19 -0.73
C GLY A 112 -4.67 8.73 -0.48
N VAL A 113 -4.86 7.42 -0.35
CA VAL A 113 -6.15 6.81 0.01
C VAL A 113 -6.63 7.30 1.37
N LEU A 114 -5.81 7.18 2.41
CA LEU A 114 -6.19 7.54 3.78
C LEU A 114 -6.60 9.01 3.89
N ILE A 115 -5.82 9.91 3.31
CA ILE A 115 -6.14 11.35 3.32
C ILE A 115 -7.45 11.64 2.56
N ALA A 116 -7.69 10.97 1.43
CA ALA A 116 -8.94 11.14 0.69
C ALA A 116 -10.17 10.62 1.44
N LEU A 117 -10.01 9.54 2.21
CA LEU A 117 -11.08 8.99 3.05
C LEU A 117 -11.40 9.93 4.22
N MET A 118 -10.38 10.41 4.92
CA MET A 118 -10.53 11.34 6.07
C MET A 118 -11.12 12.70 5.68
N ARG A 119 -10.89 13.16 4.44
CA ARG A 119 -11.45 14.43 3.98
C ARG A 119 -12.98 14.34 3.79
N ARG A 120 -13.70 15.24 4.48
CA ARG A 120 -15.16 15.43 4.31
C ARG A 120 -15.52 16.03 2.94
N LYS A 121 -14.72 16.98 2.45
CA LYS A 121 -14.89 17.57 1.11
C LYS A 121 -13.97 16.89 0.10
N ILE A 122 -14.55 16.57 -1.05
CA ILE A 122 -13.87 15.91 -2.19
C ILE A 122 -12.88 16.87 -2.86
N TRP A 123 -13.11 18.19 -2.72
CA TRP A 123 -12.25 19.30 -3.18
C TRP A 123 -11.63 20.02 -1.98
#